data_AF-A0A1Q6Y776-F1
#
_entry.id   AF-A0A1Q6Y776-F1
#
_cell.length_a   1.000
_cell.length_b   1.000
_cell.length_c   1.000
_cell.angle_alpha   90.00
_cell.angle_beta   90.00
_cell.angle_gamma   90.00
#
_symmetry.space_group_name_H-M   'P 1'
#
loop_
_entity.id
_entity.type
_entity.pdbx_description
1 polymer ?
#
loop_
_entity_poly.entity_id
_entity_poly.type
_entity_poly.pdbx_seq_one_letter_code
_entity_poly.pdbx_strand_id
1 'polypeptide(L)'
;MNGAFLDYYRCPESFATFGLSGELSNSNGFFHFGSDTICYGRTCVGHSAKSVTDELYDVSDQVTANGSTLQLPFSPSEVVSNLRYERYVSASNGNGKQLTSAPAIRKAYYKMRPMLSLSVRKHFQRICLGDWEQIPFPHWPVDLSVELMFEKLLALLLKVHGVDQIPFIWFWPNGFSGCAIMTHDVEALPGSEFCSTLMDLDEAYGIKASFQLVPEGQYPVSADFLSSIRDRGFEINVHDLNHDGLLFSNREVFLQRAERINQYAREYHAAGFRSAVLYRNPEWLESLDFSYDMSIPNIGHLEGQRGGCCSVMPFFVGNILELPLTTTQDYSLFHILKQHSIDLWVRQITLILEKHGLASFILHPDYLREPLAQKTYKALLTYLAELSSNGKVWMALPREVNQWWRQRSQMKLVRRGNSWEIEGEGKDRARIAYANLEGDRVVYHVESPCVAAAN
;
A
#
# COMPACT_ATOMS: atom_id res chain seq x y z
N MET A 1 -11.18 9.90 16.58
CA MET A 1 -12.28 9.22 15.85
C MET A 1 -12.27 9.54 14.36
N ASN A 2 -12.06 10.80 13.97
CA ASN A 2 -12.03 11.28 12.58
C ASN A 2 -10.63 11.40 11.94
N GLY A 3 -9.54 11.25 12.72
CA GLY A 3 -8.16 11.47 12.24
C GLY A 3 -7.84 10.76 10.93
N ALA A 4 -8.08 9.45 10.84
CA ALA A 4 -7.78 8.71 9.61
C ALA A 4 -8.59 9.17 8.38
N PHE A 5 -9.83 9.63 8.58
CA PHE A 5 -10.68 10.17 7.52
C PHE A 5 -10.18 11.54 7.05
N LEU A 6 -9.79 12.40 8.00
CA LEU A 6 -9.18 13.70 7.72
C LEU A 6 -7.84 13.54 7.02
N ASP A 7 -7.01 12.57 7.41
CA ASP A 7 -5.74 12.28 6.73
C ASP A 7 -5.96 11.80 5.28
N TYR A 8 -7.00 11.00 5.06
CA TYR A 8 -7.38 10.51 3.74
C TYR A 8 -7.86 11.65 2.83
N TYR A 9 -8.91 12.39 3.20
CA TYR A 9 -9.52 13.40 2.34
C TYR A 9 -8.85 14.77 2.42
N ARG A 10 -8.32 15.16 3.58
CA ARG A 10 -7.89 16.55 3.86
C ARG A 10 -9.01 17.58 3.62
N CYS A 11 -10.25 17.22 3.96
CA CYS A 11 -11.38 18.14 3.97
C CYS A 11 -11.36 19.03 5.23
N PRO A 12 -12.10 20.15 5.25
CA PRO A 12 -12.26 20.96 6.46
C PRO A 12 -12.88 20.15 7.61
N GLU A 13 -12.33 20.30 8.83
CA GLU A 13 -12.75 19.51 10.01
C GLU A 13 -14.25 19.64 10.34
N SER A 14 -14.86 20.77 9.97
CA SER A 14 -16.30 21.00 10.13
C SER A 14 -17.18 20.01 9.39
N PHE A 15 -16.65 19.30 8.39
CA PHE A 15 -17.36 18.26 7.63
C PHE A 15 -17.04 16.83 8.12
N ALA A 16 -16.09 16.64 9.03
CA ALA A 16 -15.67 15.33 9.54
C ALA A 16 -16.15 15.10 10.98
N THR A 17 -17.46 15.28 11.18
CA THR A 17 -18.14 15.26 12.48
C THR A 17 -18.64 13.85 12.82
N PHE A 18 -17.78 13.06 13.47
CA PHE A 18 -18.13 11.72 13.97
C PHE A 18 -18.27 11.71 15.50
N GLY A 19 -19.28 10.99 16.00
CA GLY A 19 -19.47 10.64 17.40
C GLY A 19 -19.67 9.13 17.57
N LEU A 20 -19.46 8.60 18.78
CA LEU A 20 -19.80 7.22 19.12
C LEU A 20 -21.25 7.15 19.57
N SER A 21 -22.01 6.17 19.06
CA SER A 21 -23.39 5.93 19.48
C SER A 21 -23.51 5.27 20.87
N GLY A 22 -22.40 4.77 21.44
CA GLY A 22 -22.37 4.16 22.76
C GLY A 22 -20.95 3.82 23.23
N GLU A 23 -20.85 2.98 24.27
CA GLU A 23 -19.57 2.47 24.75
C GLU A 23 -19.08 1.31 23.87
N LEU A 24 -17.81 1.35 23.48
CA LEU A 24 -17.18 0.30 22.68
C LEU A 24 -16.99 -0.98 23.51
N SER A 25 -17.14 -2.13 22.86
CA SER A 25 -16.85 -3.44 23.43
C SER A 25 -15.39 -3.59 23.91
N ASN A 26 -15.14 -4.56 24.78
CA ASN A 26 -13.79 -4.79 25.32
C ASN A 26 -12.84 -5.52 24.36
N SER A 27 -13.34 -6.06 23.25
CA SER A 27 -12.57 -6.91 22.33
C SER A 27 -12.82 -6.55 20.87
N ASN A 28 -11.78 -6.61 20.07
CA ASN A 28 -11.89 -6.49 18.61
C ASN A 28 -12.55 -7.73 18.01
N GLY A 29 -13.30 -7.54 16.92
CA GLY A 29 -13.74 -8.62 16.05
C GLY A 29 -14.12 -8.12 14.66
N PHE A 30 -14.48 -9.06 13.79
CA PHE A 30 -14.99 -8.78 12.45
C PHE A 30 -16.46 -8.38 12.49
N PHE A 31 -16.82 -7.45 11.63
CA PHE A 31 -18.20 -7.00 11.42
C PHE A 31 -18.35 -6.41 10.02
N HIS A 32 -19.59 -6.26 9.56
CA HIS A 32 -19.90 -5.59 8.31
C HIS A 32 -20.27 -4.12 8.53
N PHE A 33 -19.92 -3.29 7.57
CA PHE A 33 -20.48 -1.95 7.45
C PHE A 33 -21.13 -1.80 6.08
N GLY A 34 -22.37 -2.28 5.95
CA GLY A 34 -23.02 -2.56 4.68
C GLY A 34 -22.56 -3.88 4.07
N SER A 35 -23.18 -4.27 2.95
CA SER A 35 -23.08 -5.61 2.36
C SER A 35 -21.70 -5.99 1.79
N ASP A 36 -20.83 -5.04 1.53
CA ASP A 36 -19.58 -5.21 0.76
C ASP A 36 -18.33 -4.68 1.50
N THR A 37 -18.43 -4.33 2.79
CA THR A 37 -17.28 -3.83 3.55
C THR A 37 -17.09 -4.63 4.83
N ILE A 38 -15.93 -5.28 4.94
CA ILE A 38 -15.50 -6.00 6.15
C ILE A 38 -14.61 -5.08 6.97
N CYS A 39 -14.95 -4.93 8.23
CA CYS A 39 -14.23 -4.13 9.21
C CYS A 39 -13.67 -5.03 10.32
N TYR A 40 -12.63 -4.56 11.02
CA TYR A 40 -12.11 -5.21 12.21
C TYR A 40 -11.80 -4.20 13.32
N GLY A 41 -12.44 -4.36 14.47
CA GLY A 41 -12.27 -3.46 15.61
C GLY A 41 -13.36 -3.65 16.65
N ARG A 42 -13.45 -2.71 17.60
CA ARG A 42 -14.53 -2.69 18.60
C ARG A 42 -15.80 -2.05 18.05
N THR A 43 -16.93 -2.54 18.52
CA THR A 43 -18.27 -2.00 18.20
C THR A 43 -19.05 -1.70 19.47
N CYS A 44 -20.03 -0.79 19.40
CA CYS A 44 -20.93 -0.45 20.51
C CYS A 44 -22.10 -1.43 20.65
N VAL A 45 -22.37 -2.18 19.57
CA VAL A 45 -23.56 -3.00 19.39
C VAL A 45 -23.20 -4.26 18.59
N GLY A 46 -24.06 -5.26 18.69
CA GLY A 46 -23.91 -6.54 17.99
C GLY A 46 -22.83 -7.44 18.59
N HIS A 47 -22.72 -8.65 18.04
CA HIS A 47 -21.60 -9.55 18.32
C HIS A 47 -20.44 -9.25 17.37
N SER A 48 -19.23 -9.09 17.89
CA SER A 48 -18.03 -9.02 17.05
C SER A 48 -17.53 -10.44 16.79
N ALA A 49 -17.46 -10.85 15.52
CA ALA A 49 -17.04 -12.19 15.13
C ALA A 49 -15.53 -12.41 15.32
N LYS A 50 -15.11 -13.63 15.67
CA LYS A 50 -13.68 -13.94 15.87
C LYS A 50 -12.99 -14.29 14.55
N SER A 51 -13.71 -14.96 13.66
CA SER A 51 -13.27 -15.26 12.30
C SER A 51 -14.11 -14.49 11.29
N VAL A 52 -13.49 -14.16 10.16
CA VAL A 52 -14.19 -13.56 9.01
C VAL A 52 -15.16 -14.54 8.33
N THR A 53 -15.01 -15.84 8.59
CA THR A 53 -15.90 -16.90 8.11
C THR A 53 -17.12 -17.14 9.01
N ASP A 54 -17.15 -16.50 10.19
CA ASP A 54 -18.31 -16.56 11.07
C ASP A 54 -19.41 -15.62 10.54
N GLU A 55 -20.60 -15.68 11.15
CA GLU A 55 -21.67 -14.72 10.84
C GLU A 55 -21.29 -13.32 11.30
N LEU A 56 -21.06 -12.41 10.34
CA LEU A 56 -20.66 -11.03 10.60
C LEU A 56 -21.90 -10.15 10.78
N TYR A 57 -22.01 -9.49 11.95
CA TYR A 57 -23.06 -8.52 12.20
C TYR A 57 -22.84 -7.26 11.36
N ASP A 58 -23.87 -6.80 10.63
CA ASP A 58 -23.84 -5.52 9.92
C ASP A 58 -24.27 -4.38 10.84
N VAL A 59 -23.37 -3.42 11.05
CA VAL A 59 -23.61 -2.27 11.93
C VAL A 59 -24.17 -1.04 11.18
N SER A 60 -24.44 -1.13 9.87
CA SER A 60 -24.88 0.00 9.05
C SER A 60 -26.20 0.62 9.53
N ASP A 61 -27.18 -0.19 9.90
CA ASP A 61 -28.49 0.25 10.42
C ASP A 61 -28.39 0.91 11.82
N GLN A 62 -27.24 0.82 12.47
CA GLN A 62 -26.99 1.39 13.80
C GLN A 62 -26.33 2.78 13.70
N VAL A 63 -26.10 3.28 12.49
CA VAL A 63 -25.63 4.64 12.25
C VAL A 63 -26.81 5.61 12.34
N THR A 64 -26.67 6.64 13.17
CA THR A 64 -27.70 7.67 13.35
C THR A 64 -27.12 9.07 13.20
N ALA A 65 -27.99 10.07 13.05
CA ALA A 65 -27.59 11.47 13.01
C ALA A 65 -28.02 12.17 14.31
N ASN A 66 -27.12 12.96 14.90
CA ASN A 66 -27.43 13.89 15.97
C ASN A 66 -27.02 15.30 15.52
N GLY A 67 -28.00 16.08 15.03
CA GLY A 67 -27.72 17.32 14.32
C GLY A 67 -26.84 17.05 13.10
N SER A 68 -25.73 17.78 12.98
CA SER A 68 -24.73 17.59 11.92
C SER A 68 -23.64 16.57 12.27
N THR A 69 -23.81 15.77 13.32
CA THR A 69 -22.83 14.76 13.74
C THR A 69 -23.33 13.37 13.43
N LEU A 70 -22.53 12.58 12.71
CA LEU A 70 -22.80 11.18 12.42
C LEU A 70 -22.40 10.32 13.62
N GLN A 71 -23.36 9.68 14.25
CA GLN A 71 -23.16 8.77 15.38
C GLN A 71 -22.92 7.36 14.86
N LEU A 72 -21.70 6.87 15.08
CA LEU A 72 -21.22 5.59 14.56
C LEU A 72 -21.12 4.56 15.69
N PRO A 73 -21.45 3.28 15.40
CA PRO A 73 -21.27 2.19 16.35
C PRO A 73 -19.82 1.71 16.46
N PHE A 74 -18.87 2.34 15.77
CA PHE A 74 -17.44 2.02 15.82
C PHE A 74 -16.61 3.29 15.59
N SER A 75 -15.30 3.23 15.86
CA SER A 75 -14.36 4.31 15.51
C SER A 75 -13.72 4.05 14.14
N PRO A 76 -13.97 4.89 13.11
CA PRO A 76 -13.34 4.73 11.80
C PRO A 76 -11.81 4.72 11.86
N SER A 77 -11.22 5.60 12.68
CA SER A 77 -9.77 5.64 12.84
C SER A 77 -9.22 4.35 13.45
N GLU A 78 -9.95 3.71 14.38
CA GLU A 78 -9.52 2.44 14.97
C GLU A 78 -9.58 1.31 13.94
N VAL A 79 -10.68 1.21 13.20
CA VAL A 79 -10.85 0.19 12.14
C VAL A 79 -9.75 0.33 11.09
N VAL A 80 -9.49 1.54 10.59
CA VAL A 80 -8.42 1.79 9.61
C VAL A 80 -7.06 1.43 10.16
N SER A 81 -6.73 1.81 11.40
CA SER A 81 -5.47 1.40 12.02
C SER A 81 -5.37 -0.11 12.16
N ASN A 82 -6.43 -0.79 12.58
CA ASN A 82 -6.42 -2.24 12.73
C ASN A 82 -6.22 -2.99 11.41
N LEU A 83 -6.83 -2.50 10.32
CA LEU A 83 -6.65 -3.06 8.98
C LEU A 83 -5.22 -2.81 8.48
N ARG A 84 -4.76 -1.55 8.50
CA ARG A 84 -3.44 -1.16 8.00
C ARG A 84 -2.27 -1.79 8.77
N TYR A 85 -2.44 -2.01 10.08
CA TYR A 85 -1.46 -2.68 10.94
C TYR A 85 -1.70 -4.20 11.03
N GLU A 86 -2.62 -4.74 10.23
CA GLU A 86 -2.90 -6.18 10.11
C GLU A 86 -3.29 -6.85 11.44
N ARG A 87 -3.86 -6.09 12.39
CA ARG A 87 -4.18 -6.59 13.73
C ARG A 87 -5.22 -7.71 13.70
N TYR A 88 -6.02 -7.76 12.64
CA TYR A 88 -7.00 -8.81 12.38
C TYR A 88 -6.38 -10.19 12.10
N VAL A 89 -5.11 -10.26 11.65
CA VAL A 89 -4.44 -11.54 11.32
C VAL A 89 -4.34 -12.44 12.54
N SER A 90 -4.14 -11.87 13.73
CA SER A 90 -4.11 -12.64 14.99
C SER A 90 -5.44 -13.35 15.29
N ALA A 91 -6.57 -12.76 14.89
CA ALA A 91 -7.91 -13.35 15.06
C ALA A 91 -8.23 -14.38 13.95
N SER A 92 -7.81 -14.14 12.71
CA SER A 92 -7.98 -15.08 11.59
C SER A 92 -7.22 -16.40 11.75
N ASN A 93 -6.14 -16.44 12.56
CA ASN A 93 -5.33 -17.65 12.78
C ASN A 93 -6.00 -18.71 13.68
N GLY A 94 -7.24 -18.49 14.14
CA GLY A 94 -7.98 -19.46 14.96
C GLY A 94 -8.31 -20.79 14.26
N ASN A 95 -8.30 -20.87 12.92
CA ASN A 95 -8.75 -22.05 12.16
C ASN A 95 -7.82 -22.53 11.02
N GLY A 96 -6.64 -21.93 10.81
CA GLY A 96 -5.72 -22.31 9.73
C GLY A 96 -4.43 -22.95 10.24
N LYS A 97 -4.13 -24.20 9.86
CA LYS A 97 -2.87 -24.89 10.16
C LYS A 97 -1.70 -24.14 9.52
N GLN A 98 -1.08 -23.28 10.29
CA GLN A 98 0.01 -22.42 9.88
C GLN A 98 1.33 -23.23 9.91
N LEU A 99 1.53 -24.13 8.94
CA LEU A 99 2.70 -25.02 8.88
C LEU A 99 4.04 -24.24 8.75
N THR A 100 3.98 -22.97 8.33
CA THR A 100 5.14 -22.08 8.10
C THR A 100 5.29 -20.94 9.11
N SER A 101 4.35 -20.75 10.04
CA SER A 101 4.50 -19.74 11.10
C SER A 101 5.03 -20.28 12.42
N ALA A 102 5.01 -21.62 12.61
CA ALA A 102 5.67 -22.21 13.74
C ALA A 102 7.13 -21.73 13.70
N PRO A 103 7.59 -20.90 14.66
CA PRO A 103 8.90 -20.23 14.56
C PRO A 103 10.03 -21.24 14.36
N ALA A 104 9.87 -22.46 14.87
CA ALA A 104 10.77 -23.58 14.68
C ALA A 104 10.86 -24.09 13.22
N ILE A 105 9.73 -24.23 12.51
CA ILE A 105 9.72 -24.70 11.11
C ILE A 105 10.26 -23.60 10.19
N ARG A 106 9.88 -22.34 10.43
CA ARG A 106 10.44 -21.19 9.70
C ARG A 106 11.95 -21.09 9.90
N LYS A 107 12.43 -21.19 11.14
CA LYS A 107 13.86 -21.17 11.47
C LYS A 107 14.61 -22.35 10.83
N ALA A 108 14.02 -23.54 10.81
CA ALA A 108 14.59 -24.71 10.13
C ALA A 108 14.65 -24.52 8.60
N TYR A 109 13.57 -24.02 7.98
CA TYR A 109 13.52 -23.71 6.55
C TYR A 109 14.57 -22.67 6.17
N TYR A 110 14.64 -21.53 6.85
CA TYR A 110 15.60 -20.48 6.53
C TYR A 110 17.05 -20.87 6.85
N LYS A 111 17.28 -21.77 7.82
CA LYS A 111 18.60 -22.38 8.05
C LYS A 111 19.04 -23.31 6.89
N MET A 112 18.09 -24.00 6.26
CA MET A 112 18.36 -24.86 5.10
C MET A 112 18.25 -24.13 3.76
N ARG A 113 17.56 -22.98 3.69
CA ARG A 113 17.30 -22.20 2.47
C ARG A 113 18.57 -21.95 1.66
N PRO A 114 19.72 -21.53 2.23
CA PRO A 114 20.96 -21.33 1.47
C PRO A 114 21.43 -22.57 0.68
N MET A 115 21.10 -23.78 1.15
CA MET A 115 21.48 -25.04 0.52
C MET A 115 20.46 -25.55 -0.51
N LEU A 116 19.26 -24.95 -0.57
CA LEU A 116 18.21 -25.32 -1.52
C LEU A 116 18.40 -24.61 -2.85
N SER A 117 18.35 -25.35 -3.97
CA SER A 117 18.28 -24.76 -5.31
C SER A 117 17.00 -23.93 -5.49
N LEU A 118 17.05 -22.93 -6.38
CA LEU A 118 15.89 -22.07 -6.67
C LEU A 118 14.63 -22.87 -7.02
N SER A 119 14.77 -23.96 -7.78
CA SER A 119 13.66 -24.85 -8.15
C SER A 119 13.00 -25.55 -6.95
N VAL A 120 13.79 -25.94 -5.94
CA VAL A 120 13.26 -26.58 -4.72
C VAL A 120 12.57 -25.55 -3.82
N ARG A 121 13.12 -24.33 -3.72
CA ARG A 121 12.47 -23.22 -3.00
C ARG A 121 11.11 -22.86 -3.63
N LYS A 122 11.06 -22.77 -4.97
CA LYS A 122 9.84 -22.53 -5.76
C LYS A 122 8.76 -23.60 -5.50
N HIS A 123 9.14 -24.88 -5.52
CA HIS A 123 8.20 -25.98 -5.29
C HIS A 123 7.65 -26.00 -3.86
N PHE A 124 8.50 -25.77 -2.86
CA PHE A 124 8.09 -25.75 -1.45
C PHE A 124 7.13 -24.57 -1.16
N GLN A 125 7.46 -23.37 -1.65
CA GLN A 125 6.57 -22.22 -1.50
C GLN A 125 5.22 -22.45 -2.18
N ARG A 126 5.19 -23.05 -3.37
CA ARG A 126 3.92 -23.36 -4.06
C ARG A 126 3.02 -24.31 -3.27
N ILE A 127 3.60 -25.28 -2.57
CA ILE A 127 2.85 -26.17 -1.67
C ILE A 127 2.34 -25.40 -0.45
N CYS A 128 3.20 -24.59 0.18
CA CYS A 128 2.83 -23.79 1.34
C CYS A 128 1.78 -22.71 1.05
N LEU A 129 1.67 -22.29 -0.21
CA LEU A 129 0.70 -21.29 -0.67
C LEU A 129 -0.47 -21.93 -1.41
N GLY A 130 -0.60 -23.26 -1.43
CA GLY A 130 -1.61 -23.98 -2.22
C GLY A 130 -3.06 -23.69 -1.84
N ASP A 131 -3.30 -23.11 -0.65
CA ASP A 131 -4.61 -22.71 -0.14
C ASP A 131 -4.95 -21.24 -0.41
N TRP A 132 -4.14 -20.54 -1.21
CA TRP A 132 -4.30 -19.09 -1.43
C TRP A 132 -5.69 -18.67 -1.92
N GLU A 133 -6.31 -19.45 -2.80
CA GLU A 133 -7.67 -19.17 -3.33
C GLU A 133 -8.77 -19.28 -2.26
N GLN A 134 -8.49 -19.97 -1.16
CA GLN A 134 -9.45 -20.22 -0.08
C GLN A 134 -9.37 -19.17 1.03
N ILE A 135 -8.49 -18.18 0.91
CA ILE A 135 -8.35 -17.11 1.90
C ILE A 135 -9.52 -16.14 1.73
N PRO A 136 -10.43 -16.03 2.72
CA PRO A 136 -11.63 -15.20 2.59
C PRO A 136 -11.35 -13.71 2.75
N PHE A 137 -10.29 -13.34 3.47
CA PHE A 137 -9.94 -11.95 3.76
C PHE A 137 -8.43 -11.78 3.99
N PRO A 138 -7.80 -10.71 3.48
CA PRO A 138 -8.34 -9.68 2.59
C PRO A 138 -8.87 -10.22 1.25
N HIS A 139 -9.69 -9.47 0.52
CA HIS A 139 -10.29 -9.91 -0.74
C HIS A 139 -9.29 -9.91 -1.90
N TRP A 140 -9.28 -10.99 -2.68
CA TRP A 140 -8.53 -11.10 -3.93
C TRP A 140 -9.29 -10.48 -5.11
N PRO A 141 -8.63 -9.82 -6.09
CA PRO A 141 -7.19 -9.61 -6.24
C PRO A 141 -6.67 -8.28 -5.67
N VAL A 142 -7.57 -7.43 -5.15
CA VAL A 142 -7.28 -6.18 -4.45
C VAL A 142 -8.36 -6.00 -3.39
N ASP A 143 -7.98 -5.70 -2.16
CA ASP A 143 -8.90 -5.39 -1.08
C ASP A 143 -9.05 -3.87 -0.95
N LEU A 144 -10.31 -3.41 -0.95
CA LEU A 144 -10.70 -2.00 -0.94
C LEU A 144 -11.46 -1.62 0.34
N SER A 145 -11.34 -2.41 1.42
CA SER A 145 -12.19 -2.25 2.61
C SER A 145 -12.04 -0.86 3.24
N VAL A 146 -10.83 -0.30 3.27
CA VAL A 146 -10.59 1.06 3.78
C VAL A 146 -11.27 2.11 2.89
N GLU A 147 -11.09 2.01 1.57
CA GLU A 147 -11.64 2.97 0.61
C GLU A 147 -13.18 2.93 0.58
N LEU A 148 -13.78 1.73 0.58
CA LEU A 148 -15.23 1.56 0.61
C LEU A 148 -15.85 2.09 1.92
N MET A 149 -15.19 1.86 3.06
CA MET A 149 -15.64 2.42 4.34
C MET A 149 -15.63 3.95 4.31
N PHE A 150 -14.55 4.56 3.81
CA PHE A 150 -14.44 6.01 3.72
C PHE A 150 -15.44 6.64 2.76
N GLU A 151 -15.69 6.03 1.60
CA GLU A 151 -16.74 6.51 0.68
C GLU A 151 -18.12 6.46 1.32
N LYS A 152 -18.46 5.38 2.04
CA LYS A 152 -19.73 5.28 2.78
C LYS A 152 -19.86 6.35 3.85
N LEU A 153 -18.79 6.59 4.62
CA LEU A 153 -18.78 7.65 5.62
C LEU A 153 -18.94 9.03 4.99
N LEU A 154 -18.29 9.28 3.85
CA LEU A 154 -18.43 10.56 3.14
C LEU A 154 -19.84 10.75 2.57
N ALA A 155 -20.45 9.68 2.03
CA ALA A 155 -21.85 9.70 1.58
C ALA A 155 -22.82 10.04 2.73
N LEU A 156 -22.61 9.44 3.90
CA LEU A 156 -23.42 9.73 5.09
C LEU A 156 -23.22 11.16 5.59
N LEU A 157 -21.98 11.68 5.56
CA LEU A 157 -21.69 13.06 5.92
C LEU A 157 -22.37 14.06 4.96
N LEU A 158 -22.33 13.82 3.65
CA LEU A 158 -23.06 14.65 2.66
C LEU A 158 -24.55 14.76 3.02
N LYS A 159 -25.17 13.62 3.36
CA LYS A 159 -26.59 13.56 3.77
C LYS A 159 -26.86 14.28 5.09
N VAL A 160 -26.03 14.04 6.12
CA VAL A 160 -26.23 14.61 7.47
C VAL A 160 -25.97 16.11 7.51
N HIS A 161 -24.99 16.61 6.75
CA HIS A 161 -24.75 18.05 6.65
C HIS A 161 -25.78 18.75 5.76
N GLY A 162 -26.51 18.03 4.90
CA GLY A 162 -27.45 18.60 3.95
C GLY A 162 -26.78 19.52 2.94
N VAL A 163 -25.56 19.18 2.53
CA VAL A 163 -24.77 19.95 1.55
C VAL A 163 -24.64 19.18 0.25
N ASP A 164 -24.65 19.89 -0.86
CA ASP A 164 -24.52 19.28 -2.19
C ASP A 164 -23.12 18.70 -2.43
N GLN A 165 -22.11 19.29 -1.78
CA GLN A 165 -20.72 18.91 -1.95
C GLN A 165 -19.84 19.14 -0.71
N ILE A 166 -18.84 18.29 -0.53
CA ILE A 166 -17.78 18.46 0.46
C ILE A 166 -16.44 18.68 -0.27
N PRO A 167 -15.77 19.82 -0.06
CA PRO A 167 -14.45 20.09 -0.63
C PRO A 167 -13.35 19.32 0.10
N PHE A 168 -12.35 18.88 -0.63
CA PHE A 168 -11.19 18.18 -0.09
C PHE A 168 -9.96 18.38 -0.98
N ILE A 169 -8.75 18.12 -0.46
CA ILE A 169 -7.53 18.22 -1.28
C ILE A 169 -7.41 16.93 -2.07
N TRP A 170 -7.35 17.02 -3.39
CA TRP A 170 -7.23 15.86 -4.26
C TRP A 170 -6.01 15.00 -3.91
N PHE A 171 -6.10 13.69 -4.17
CA PHE A 171 -5.13 12.70 -3.69
C PHE A 171 -3.74 12.90 -4.32
N TRP A 172 -3.70 13.11 -5.65
CA TRP A 172 -2.47 13.17 -6.43
C TRP A 172 -2.18 14.58 -6.94
N PRO A 173 -0.91 14.93 -7.20
CA PRO A 173 -0.56 16.25 -7.69
C PRO A 173 -1.14 16.46 -9.09
N ASN A 174 -1.30 17.71 -9.47
CA ASN A 174 -1.77 18.17 -10.78
C ASN A 174 -3.14 17.59 -11.21
N GLY A 175 -3.90 16.99 -10.30
CA GLY A 175 -5.21 16.40 -10.61
C GLY A 175 -5.15 15.00 -11.24
N PHE A 176 -4.00 14.31 -11.21
CA PHE A 176 -3.92 12.93 -11.71
C PHE A 176 -4.93 12.01 -11.00
N SER A 177 -5.58 11.11 -11.73
CA SER A 177 -6.63 10.26 -11.15
C SER A 177 -6.10 9.10 -10.32
N GLY A 178 -4.81 8.78 -10.44
CA GLY A 178 -4.13 7.72 -9.71
C GLY A 178 -2.61 7.88 -9.85
N CYS A 179 -1.86 7.00 -9.20
CA CYS A 179 -0.40 6.97 -9.31
C CYS A 179 0.08 5.55 -9.56
N ALA A 180 1.24 5.44 -10.22
CA ALA A 180 1.96 4.18 -10.30
C ALA A 180 3.46 4.37 -10.02
N ILE A 181 4.04 3.40 -9.31
CA ILE A 181 5.47 3.32 -9.02
C ILE A 181 6.02 1.98 -9.49
N MET A 182 7.19 2.01 -10.13
CA MET A 182 7.91 0.81 -10.57
C MET A 182 9.09 0.56 -9.65
N THR A 183 9.26 -0.67 -9.17
CA THR A 183 10.35 -1.01 -8.23
C THR A 183 10.98 -2.35 -8.56
N HIS A 184 12.29 -2.45 -8.31
CA HIS A 184 13.13 -3.58 -8.71
C HIS A 184 13.91 -4.14 -7.52
N ASP A 185 13.56 -5.34 -7.07
CA ASP A 185 14.23 -6.01 -5.95
C ASP A 185 15.42 -6.84 -6.46
N VAL A 186 16.64 -6.41 -6.14
CA VAL A 186 17.88 -7.03 -6.64
C VAL A 186 18.40 -8.05 -5.61
N GLU A 187 18.20 -9.34 -5.87
CA GLU A 187 18.42 -10.38 -4.86
C GLU A 187 19.76 -11.11 -5.00
N ALA A 188 20.30 -11.24 -6.21
CA ALA A 188 21.54 -11.98 -6.46
C ALA A 188 22.44 -11.33 -7.53
N LEU A 189 23.68 -11.84 -7.61
CA LEU A 189 24.69 -11.36 -8.55
C LEU A 189 24.17 -11.28 -10.00
N PRO A 190 23.50 -12.31 -10.56
CA PRO A 190 23.03 -12.22 -11.93
C PRO A 190 21.94 -11.15 -12.14
N GLY A 191 21.14 -10.86 -11.12
CA GLY A 191 20.20 -9.72 -11.13
C GLY A 191 20.94 -8.39 -11.12
N SER A 192 21.95 -8.24 -10.26
CA SER A 192 22.78 -7.02 -10.20
C SER A 192 23.49 -6.72 -11.53
N GLU A 193 24.05 -7.75 -12.19
CA GLU A 193 24.70 -7.63 -13.51
C GLU A 193 23.70 -7.24 -14.61
N PHE A 194 22.42 -7.57 -14.44
CA PHE A 194 21.35 -7.25 -15.40
C PHE A 194 20.74 -5.86 -15.19
N CYS A 195 21.02 -5.18 -14.08
CA CYS A 195 20.39 -3.90 -13.74
C CYS A 195 20.59 -2.82 -14.82
N SER A 196 21.77 -2.75 -15.46
CA SER A 196 21.98 -1.79 -16.56
C SER A 196 21.03 -2.03 -17.74
N THR A 197 20.87 -3.28 -18.15
CA THR A 197 19.93 -3.66 -19.22
C THR A 197 18.49 -3.39 -18.81
N LEU A 198 18.13 -3.65 -17.55
CA LEU A 198 16.79 -3.37 -17.04
C LEU A 198 16.49 -1.87 -17.04
N MET A 199 17.45 -1.02 -16.66
CA MET A 199 17.33 0.43 -16.77
C MET A 199 17.15 0.88 -18.23
N ASP A 200 17.82 0.24 -19.20
CA ASP A 200 17.62 0.53 -20.63
C ASP A 200 16.19 0.21 -21.07
N LEU A 201 15.61 -0.87 -20.54
CA LEU A 201 14.21 -1.23 -20.79
C LEU A 201 13.28 -0.16 -20.23
N ASP A 202 13.44 0.22 -18.97
CA ASP A 202 12.58 1.21 -18.31
C ASP A 202 12.62 2.56 -19.04
N GLU A 203 13.82 3.01 -19.41
CA GLU A 203 14.04 4.26 -20.14
C GLU A 203 13.40 4.26 -21.53
N ALA A 204 13.41 3.11 -22.23
CA ALA A 204 12.79 2.99 -23.55
C ALA A 204 11.27 3.28 -23.51
N TYR A 205 10.63 3.15 -22.35
CA TYR A 205 9.22 3.47 -22.12
C TYR A 205 9.00 4.75 -21.31
N GLY A 206 10.07 5.50 -21.00
CA GLY A 206 9.99 6.74 -20.22
C GLY A 206 9.59 6.51 -18.76
N ILE A 207 9.80 5.31 -18.22
CA ILE A 207 9.48 4.96 -16.85
C ILE A 207 10.77 4.98 -16.03
N LYS A 208 10.73 5.60 -14.85
CA LYS A 208 11.81 5.51 -13.87
C LYS A 208 11.36 4.62 -12.72
N ALA A 209 12.30 3.86 -12.19
CA ALA A 209 12.08 2.89 -11.12
C ALA A 209 13.02 3.15 -9.94
N SER A 210 12.69 2.55 -8.80
CA SER A 210 13.63 2.40 -7.70
C SER A 210 14.26 1.01 -7.70
N PHE A 211 15.54 0.91 -7.38
CA PHE A 211 16.26 -0.34 -7.18
C PHE A 211 16.48 -0.57 -5.68
N GLN A 212 16.02 -1.70 -5.20
CA GLN A 212 16.11 -2.16 -3.83
C GLN A 212 17.31 -3.09 -3.71
N LEU A 213 18.37 -2.62 -3.06
CA LEU A 213 19.66 -3.29 -2.99
C LEU A 213 19.86 -3.94 -1.61
N VAL A 214 20.33 -5.19 -1.59
CA VAL A 214 20.64 -5.94 -0.36
C VAL A 214 22.10 -5.65 0.03
N PRO A 215 22.38 -4.88 1.10
CA PRO A 215 23.74 -4.42 1.38
C PRO A 215 24.74 -5.53 1.69
N GLU A 216 24.32 -6.52 2.48
CA GLU A 216 25.12 -7.70 2.86
C GLU A 216 24.60 -8.95 2.14
N GLY A 217 24.22 -8.77 0.88
CA GLY A 217 23.69 -9.80 0.01
C GLY A 217 24.77 -10.64 -0.69
N GLN A 218 24.35 -11.35 -1.73
CA GLN A 218 25.21 -12.24 -2.52
C GLN A 218 25.94 -11.52 -3.68
N TYR A 219 26.04 -10.19 -3.64
CA TYR A 219 26.71 -9.38 -4.65
C TYR A 219 27.29 -8.12 -4.00
N PRO A 220 28.42 -7.59 -4.51
CA PRO A 220 28.99 -6.35 -4.01
C PRO A 220 28.18 -5.14 -4.46
N VAL A 221 27.89 -4.22 -3.53
CA VAL A 221 27.30 -2.92 -3.85
C VAL A 221 28.43 -1.87 -3.86
N SER A 222 29.08 -1.70 -5.00
CA SER A 222 30.18 -0.74 -5.15
C SER A 222 29.67 0.69 -5.36
N ALA A 223 30.54 1.68 -5.09
CA ALA A 223 30.23 3.08 -5.40
C ALA A 223 29.91 3.29 -6.88
N ASP A 224 30.64 2.63 -7.79
CA ASP A 224 30.38 2.70 -9.23
C ASP A 224 29.00 2.12 -9.60
N PHE A 225 28.59 1.04 -8.95
CA PHE A 225 27.26 0.47 -9.16
C PHE A 225 26.17 1.44 -8.70
N LEU A 226 26.32 2.02 -7.51
CA LEU A 226 25.38 3.03 -7.00
C LEU A 226 25.32 4.27 -7.93
N SER A 227 26.46 4.77 -8.38
CA SER A 227 26.52 5.90 -9.33
C SER A 227 25.86 5.54 -10.66
N SER A 228 26.06 4.33 -11.18
CA SER A 228 25.45 3.90 -12.45
C SER A 228 23.92 3.94 -12.45
N ILE A 229 23.28 3.71 -11.29
CA ILE A 229 21.82 3.81 -11.10
C ILE A 229 21.42 5.28 -10.95
N ARG A 230 22.11 6.02 -10.07
CA ARG A 230 21.75 7.39 -9.70
C ARG A 230 21.95 8.39 -10.85
N ASP A 231 23.03 8.27 -11.59
CA ASP A 231 23.37 9.17 -12.71
C ASP A 231 22.35 9.08 -13.85
N ARG A 232 21.65 7.94 -13.94
CA ARG A 232 20.54 7.72 -14.86
C ARG A 232 19.18 8.17 -14.29
N GLY A 233 19.15 8.77 -13.12
CA GLY A 233 17.94 9.31 -12.49
C GLY A 233 17.03 8.28 -11.82
N PHE A 234 17.47 7.02 -11.70
CA PHE A 234 16.76 6.01 -10.93
C PHE A 234 16.97 6.22 -9.42
N GLU A 235 16.08 5.63 -8.61
CA GLU A 235 16.17 5.70 -7.16
C GLU A 235 16.87 4.46 -6.58
N ILE A 236 17.56 4.62 -5.45
CA ILE A 236 18.22 3.54 -4.73
C ILE A 236 17.62 3.46 -3.33
N ASN A 237 17.23 2.25 -2.94
CA ASN A 237 16.66 1.94 -1.64
C ASN A 237 17.35 0.73 -1.01
N VAL A 238 17.19 0.57 0.30
CA VAL A 238 17.75 -0.58 1.04
C VAL A 238 16.74 -1.72 1.08
N HIS A 239 17.20 -2.92 0.74
CA HIS A 239 16.39 -4.15 0.74
C HIS A 239 16.86 -5.13 1.80
N ASP A 240 16.26 -5.06 2.99
CA ASP A 240 16.71 -5.83 4.16
C ASP A 240 18.20 -5.57 4.47
N LEU A 241 18.81 -6.38 5.34
CA LEU A 241 20.25 -6.37 5.57
C LEU A 241 20.96 -7.36 4.63
N ASN A 242 20.52 -8.62 4.65
CA ASN A 242 21.20 -9.74 3.98
C ASN A 242 20.21 -10.71 3.30
N HIS A 243 18.92 -10.36 3.28
CA HIS A 243 17.85 -11.11 2.62
C HIS A 243 17.67 -12.58 3.10
N ASP A 244 18.04 -12.87 4.35
CA ASP A 244 17.96 -14.22 4.91
C ASP A 244 16.58 -14.60 5.50
N GLY A 245 15.62 -13.67 5.53
CA GLY A 245 14.26 -13.87 6.03
C GLY A 245 14.12 -13.87 7.56
N LEU A 246 15.17 -13.50 8.29
CA LEU A 246 15.23 -13.53 9.76
C LEU A 246 15.14 -12.14 10.42
N LEU A 247 15.07 -11.05 9.66
CA LEU A 247 14.99 -9.68 10.18
C LEU A 247 13.88 -9.53 11.23
N PHE A 248 12.68 -10.06 10.95
CA PHE A 248 11.52 -10.02 11.85
C PHE A 248 11.36 -11.29 12.71
N SER A 249 12.44 -12.03 12.99
CA SER A 249 12.36 -13.26 13.77
C SER A 249 12.07 -13.02 15.25
N ASN A 250 12.65 -11.95 15.84
CA ASN A 250 12.37 -11.43 17.17
C ASN A 250 12.84 -9.98 17.27
N ARG A 251 12.39 -9.24 18.30
CA ARG A 251 12.68 -7.80 18.44
C ARG A 251 14.16 -7.51 18.69
N GLU A 252 14.87 -8.36 19.42
CA GLU A 252 16.30 -8.16 19.73
C GLU A 252 17.15 -8.24 18.44
N VAL A 253 16.92 -9.28 17.62
CA VAL A 253 17.57 -9.42 16.31
C VAL A 253 17.19 -8.27 15.38
N PHE A 254 15.93 -7.86 15.38
CA PHE A 254 15.48 -6.73 14.58
C PHE A 254 16.25 -5.44 14.94
N LEU A 255 16.33 -5.09 16.23
CA LEU A 255 17.03 -3.90 16.70
C LEU A 255 18.52 -3.92 16.36
N GLN A 256 19.19 -5.05 16.56
CA GLN A 256 20.60 -5.22 16.18
C GLN A 256 20.83 -5.02 14.67
N ARG A 257 19.93 -5.53 13.83
CA ARG A 257 20.03 -5.36 12.38
C ARG A 257 19.63 -3.96 11.93
N ALA A 258 18.65 -3.34 12.58
CA ALA A 258 18.18 -1.99 12.29
C ALA A 258 19.33 -0.97 12.37
N GLU A 259 20.24 -1.09 13.36
CA GLU A 259 21.44 -0.24 13.45
C GLU A 259 22.29 -0.27 12.17
N ARG A 260 22.55 -1.48 11.64
CA ARG A 260 23.33 -1.68 10.40
C ARG A 260 22.55 -1.25 9.16
N ILE A 261 21.26 -1.56 9.10
CA ILE A 261 20.38 -1.12 8.01
C ILE A 261 20.35 0.41 7.93
N ASN A 262 20.23 1.11 9.06
CA ASN A 262 20.22 2.58 9.12
C ASN A 262 21.59 3.16 8.73
N GLN A 263 22.68 2.46 9.01
CA GLN A 263 24.01 2.84 8.49
C GLN A 263 24.03 2.78 6.96
N TYR A 264 23.56 1.70 6.34
CA TYR A 264 23.47 1.61 4.89
C TYR A 264 22.50 2.62 4.27
N ALA A 265 21.42 2.97 4.95
CA ALA A 265 20.53 4.04 4.53
C ALA A 265 21.30 5.36 4.30
N ARG A 266 22.18 5.71 5.24
CA ARG A 266 23.05 6.90 5.15
C ARG A 266 24.11 6.76 4.06
N GLU A 267 24.77 5.61 3.98
CA GLU A 267 25.84 5.35 3.00
C GLU A 267 25.32 5.36 1.55
N TYR A 268 24.11 4.82 1.33
CA TYR A 268 23.51 4.76 -0.01
C TYR A 268 22.71 6.02 -0.35
N HIS A 269 22.53 6.93 0.61
CA HIS A 269 21.58 8.04 0.53
C HIS A 269 20.16 7.56 0.16
N ALA A 270 19.77 6.43 0.73
CA ALA A 270 18.48 5.79 0.51
C ALA A 270 17.43 6.34 1.48
N ALA A 271 16.30 6.78 0.94
CA ALA A 271 15.18 7.28 1.73
C ALA A 271 14.12 6.18 2.00
N GLY A 272 14.14 5.10 1.22
CA GLY A 272 13.19 4.00 1.31
C GLY A 272 13.79 2.68 1.76
N PHE A 273 12.95 1.87 2.40
CA PHE A 273 13.24 0.51 2.83
C PHE A 273 12.27 -0.49 2.20
N ARG A 274 12.72 -1.73 2.00
CA ARG A 274 11.85 -2.89 1.79
C ARG A 274 12.39 -4.12 2.48
N SER A 275 11.54 -4.86 3.19
CA SER A 275 11.93 -6.10 3.86
C SER A 275 12.00 -7.30 2.91
N ALA A 276 12.87 -8.26 3.25
CA ALA A 276 12.97 -9.51 2.51
C ALA A 276 11.65 -10.29 2.57
N VAL A 277 11.19 -10.77 1.42
CA VAL A 277 9.97 -11.61 1.31
C VAL A 277 8.72 -10.90 1.87
N LEU A 278 8.77 -9.56 2.00
CA LEU A 278 7.72 -8.74 2.62
C LEU A 278 7.35 -9.19 4.05
N TYR A 279 8.32 -9.77 4.77
CA TYR A 279 8.12 -10.01 6.20
C TYR A 279 8.06 -8.70 6.96
N ARG A 280 7.12 -8.58 7.89
CA ARG A 280 6.79 -7.28 8.46
C ARG A 280 6.21 -7.39 9.84
N ASN A 281 6.51 -6.37 10.63
CA ASN A 281 5.82 -6.03 11.87
C ASN A 281 5.76 -4.50 11.92
N PRO A 282 4.60 -3.88 11.61
CA PRO A 282 4.49 -2.42 11.54
C PRO A 282 4.93 -1.71 12.82
N GLU A 283 4.69 -2.30 13.99
CA GLU A 283 5.06 -1.74 15.31
C GLU A 283 6.58 -1.73 15.56
N TRP A 284 7.38 -2.36 14.70
CA TRP A 284 8.84 -2.40 14.82
C TRP A 284 9.51 -1.42 13.86
N LEU A 285 8.81 -0.98 12.81
CA LEU A 285 9.37 -0.12 11.76
C LEU A 285 9.90 1.21 12.30
N GLU A 286 9.39 1.71 13.42
CA GLU A 286 9.87 2.92 14.10
C GLU A 286 11.37 2.95 14.40
N SER A 287 12.04 1.79 14.45
CA SER A 287 13.49 1.71 14.70
C SER A 287 14.33 1.84 13.42
N LEU A 288 13.69 1.96 12.26
CA LEU A 288 14.35 2.15 10.97
C LEU A 288 14.33 3.65 10.60
N ASP A 289 15.49 4.20 10.25
CA ASP A 289 15.69 5.64 9.96
C ASP A 289 15.35 5.99 8.49
N PHE A 290 14.18 5.56 8.00
CA PHE A 290 13.74 5.81 6.61
C PHE A 290 12.57 6.78 6.56
N SER A 291 12.42 7.43 5.39
CA SER A 291 11.26 8.28 5.13
C SER A 291 10.04 7.48 4.69
N TYR A 292 10.24 6.32 4.07
CA TYR A 292 9.14 5.48 3.63
C TYR A 292 9.51 3.99 3.61
N ASP A 293 8.50 3.14 3.71
CA ASP A 293 8.57 1.67 3.60
C ASP A 293 7.67 1.20 2.44
N MET A 294 7.98 0.02 1.90
CA MET A 294 7.25 -0.63 0.80
C MET A 294 7.03 -2.13 1.08
N SER A 295 6.95 -2.49 2.36
CA SER A 295 6.96 -3.89 2.81
C SER A 295 5.56 -4.46 3.07
N ILE A 296 4.53 -3.62 3.14
CA ILE A 296 3.18 -4.06 3.50
C ILE A 296 2.34 -4.22 2.21
N PRO A 297 1.92 -5.44 1.86
CA PRO A 297 1.05 -5.63 0.71
C PRO A 297 -0.38 -5.18 1.01
N ASN A 298 -1.14 -4.86 -0.03
CA ASN A 298 -2.59 -4.73 0.04
C ASN A 298 -3.22 -6.06 0.44
N ILE A 299 -2.77 -7.15 -0.20
CA ILE A 299 -3.16 -8.53 0.12
C ILE A 299 -1.95 -9.49 0.12
N GLY A 300 -1.86 -10.34 1.14
CA GLY A 300 -0.79 -11.33 1.34
C GLY A 300 -1.15 -12.75 0.87
N HIS A 301 -1.98 -12.88 -0.17
CA HIS A 301 -2.47 -14.18 -0.67
C HIS A 301 -1.38 -15.03 -1.33
N LEU A 302 -0.38 -14.41 -1.93
CA LEU A 302 0.74 -15.12 -2.57
C LEU A 302 2.08 -14.83 -1.87
N GLU A 303 2.02 -14.23 -0.68
CA GLU A 303 3.20 -13.76 0.05
C GLU A 303 3.59 -14.72 1.17
N GLY A 304 4.88 -14.73 1.52
CA GLY A 304 5.42 -15.59 2.58
C GLY A 304 4.82 -15.32 3.98
N GLN A 305 4.27 -14.12 4.18
CA GLN A 305 3.48 -13.74 5.34
C GLN A 305 2.09 -13.27 4.91
N ARG A 306 1.07 -14.02 5.36
CA ARG A 306 -0.36 -13.71 5.19
C ARG A 306 -0.73 -12.37 5.82
N GLY A 307 -1.87 -11.82 5.42
CA GLY A 307 -2.37 -10.52 5.89
C GLY A 307 -2.59 -9.56 4.72
N GLY A 308 -2.40 -8.28 4.96
CA GLY A 308 -2.59 -7.17 4.02
C GLY A 308 -3.15 -5.93 4.70
N CYS A 309 -2.77 -4.74 4.23
CA CYS A 309 -3.23 -3.49 4.81
C CYS A 309 -4.66 -3.08 4.42
N CYS A 310 -5.28 -3.80 3.48
CA CYS A 310 -6.66 -3.55 3.00
C CYS A 310 -6.89 -2.12 2.48
N SER A 311 -5.84 -1.46 2.01
CA SER A 311 -5.88 -0.10 1.45
C SER A 311 -5.01 -0.03 0.20
N VAL A 312 -5.42 0.80 -0.76
CA VAL A 312 -4.65 1.08 -1.98
C VAL A 312 -3.97 2.45 -1.94
N MET A 313 -4.10 3.17 -0.82
CA MET A 313 -3.51 4.49 -0.62
C MET A 313 -2.29 4.41 0.31
N PRO A 314 -1.26 5.25 0.09
CA PRO A 314 -0.19 5.41 1.07
C PRO A 314 -0.71 5.92 2.42
N PHE A 315 -0.08 5.49 3.50
CA PHE A 315 -0.47 5.85 4.87
C PHE A 315 0.73 5.92 5.81
N PHE A 316 0.62 6.71 6.88
CA PHE A 316 1.72 6.85 7.84
C PHE A 316 1.70 5.76 8.91
N VAL A 317 2.86 5.17 9.16
CA VAL A 317 3.20 4.31 10.30
C VAL A 317 4.18 5.08 11.18
N GLY A 318 3.67 5.74 12.21
CA GLY A 318 4.44 6.76 12.93
C GLY A 318 4.90 7.86 11.99
N ASN A 319 6.22 8.06 11.86
CA ASN A 319 6.80 9.01 10.92
C ASN A 319 7.15 8.38 9.55
N ILE A 320 7.06 7.07 9.37
CA ILE A 320 7.37 6.40 8.09
C ILE A 320 6.11 6.43 7.21
N LEU A 321 6.25 6.76 5.93
CA LEU A 321 5.15 6.58 4.98
C LEU A 321 5.20 5.15 4.42
N GLU A 322 4.16 4.36 4.60
CA GLU A 322 3.98 3.10 3.88
C GLU A 322 3.46 3.39 2.46
N LEU A 323 4.16 2.85 1.47
CA LEU A 323 3.75 2.77 0.08
C LEU A 323 3.36 1.31 -0.23
N PRO A 324 2.09 0.93 -0.02
CA PRO A 324 1.72 -0.49 -0.01
C PRO A 324 1.97 -1.16 -1.36
N LEU A 325 2.38 -2.43 -1.33
CA LEU A 325 2.40 -3.26 -2.53
C LEU A 325 0.97 -3.62 -2.93
N THR A 326 0.43 -2.98 -3.97
CA THR A 326 -0.97 -3.16 -4.38
C THR A 326 -1.16 -4.13 -5.55
N THR A 327 -0.08 -4.59 -6.19
CA THR A 327 -0.15 -5.56 -7.29
C THR A 327 0.63 -6.83 -6.97
N THR A 328 0.34 -7.90 -7.70
CA THR A 328 1.04 -9.19 -7.55
C THR A 328 2.49 -9.06 -8.02
N GLN A 329 3.46 -9.59 -7.26
CA GLN A 329 4.86 -9.60 -7.68
C GLN A 329 5.09 -10.52 -8.90
N ASP A 330 6.12 -10.24 -9.71
CA ASP A 330 6.50 -11.10 -10.83
C ASP A 330 6.84 -12.54 -10.42
N TYR A 331 7.50 -12.73 -9.29
CA TYR A 331 7.80 -14.07 -8.77
C TYR A 331 6.51 -14.88 -8.60
N SER A 332 5.50 -14.29 -7.94
CA SER A 332 4.22 -14.94 -7.71
C SER A 332 3.48 -15.21 -9.02
N LEU A 333 3.49 -14.24 -9.94
CA LEU A 333 2.88 -14.38 -11.25
C LEU A 333 3.52 -15.51 -12.08
N PHE A 334 4.84 -15.47 -12.24
CA PHE A 334 5.58 -16.38 -13.13
C PHE A 334 5.78 -17.77 -12.53
N HIS A 335 6.01 -17.87 -11.22
CA HIS A 335 6.43 -19.13 -10.61
C HIS A 335 5.36 -19.82 -9.75
N ILE A 336 4.43 -19.06 -9.14
CA ILE A 336 3.33 -19.65 -8.37
C ILE A 336 2.12 -19.88 -9.27
N LEU A 337 1.64 -18.82 -9.92
CA LEU A 337 0.48 -18.84 -10.82
C LEU A 337 0.80 -19.42 -12.21
N LYS A 338 2.08 -19.39 -12.61
CA LYS A 338 2.57 -19.84 -13.94
C LYS A 338 1.92 -19.06 -15.11
N GLN A 339 1.62 -17.80 -14.88
CA GLN A 339 1.04 -16.91 -15.90
C GLN A 339 2.15 -16.02 -16.47
N HIS A 340 2.19 -15.88 -17.80
CA HIS A 340 3.09 -14.96 -18.49
C HIS A 340 2.28 -13.97 -19.34
N SER A 341 1.18 -13.46 -18.76
CA SER A 341 0.35 -12.40 -19.31
C SER A 341 0.23 -11.26 -18.29
N ILE A 342 -0.21 -10.09 -18.75
CA ILE A 342 -0.43 -8.92 -17.90
C ILE A 342 -1.86 -8.86 -17.34
N ASP A 343 -2.71 -9.86 -17.61
CA ASP A 343 -4.16 -9.76 -17.36
C ASP A 343 -4.50 -9.54 -15.88
N LEU A 344 -3.78 -10.23 -14.99
CA LEU A 344 -3.94 -10.03 -13.54
C LEU A 344 -3.51 -8.62 -13.13
N TRP A 345 -2.38 -8.14 -13.64
CA TRP A 345 -1.94 -6.76 -13.39
C TRP A 345 -2.94 -5.74 -13.91
N VAL A 346 -3.45 -5.89 -15.13
CA VAL A 346 -4.47 -4.99 -15.71
C VAL A 346 -5.73 -4.97 -14.84
N ARG A 347 -6.19 -6.14 -14.37
CA ARG A 347 -7.34 -6.22 -13.44
C ARG A 347 -7.06 -5.51 -12.11
N GLN A 348 -5.89 -5.71 -11.52
CA GLN A 348 -5.50 -5.04 -10.27
C GLN A 348 -5.40 -3.52 -10.46
N ILE A 349 -4.72 -3.07 -11.51
CA ILE A 349 -4.60 -1.65 -11.88
C ILE A 349 -5.98 -1.03 -12.04
N THR A 350 -6.91 -1.71 -12.72
CA THR A 350 -8.28 -1.20 -12.91
C THR A 350 -8.98 -0.95 -11.58
N LEU A 351 -8.99 -1.94 -10.69
CA LEU A 351 -9.61 -1.82 -9.36
C LEU A 351 -8.95 -0.74 -8.49
N ILE A 352 -7.62 -0.62 -8.56
CA ILE A 352 -6.86 0.40 -7.83
C ILE A 352 -7.23 1.80 -8.33
N LEU A 353 -7.23 2.00 -9.65
CA LEU A 353 -7.50 3.31 -10.26
C LEU A 353 -8.96 3.73 -10.15
N GLU A 354 -9.91 2.78 -10.07
CA GLU A 354 -11.31 3.05 -9.72
C GLU A 354 -11.46 3.73 -8.35
N LYS A 355 -10.52 3.48 -7.42
CA LYS A 355 -10.45 4.13 -6.10
C LYS A 355 -9.38 5.20 -5.99
N HIS A 356 -8.87 5.67 -7.12
CA HIS A 356 -7.79 6.66 -7.19
C HIS A 356 -6.52 6.24 -6.43
N GLY A 357 -6.23 4.95 -6.33
CA GLY A 357 -5.12 4.43 -5.53
C GLY A 357 -3.75 4.52 -6.19
N LEU A 358 -2.76 3.98 -5.46
CA LEU A 358 -1.40 3.75 -5.90
C LEU A 358 -1.28 2.33 -6.49
N ALA A 359 -0.87 2.20 -7.75
CA ALA A 359 -0.43 0.94 -8.34
C ALA A 359 1.08 0.76 -8.12
N SER A 360 1.47 -0.12 -7.19
CA SER A 360 2.86 -0.41 -6.85
C SER A 360 3.24 -1.81 -7.34
N PHE A 361 4.40 -1.93 -7.97
CA PHE A 361 4.89 -3.17 -8.58
C PHE A 361 6.25 -3.57 -8.02
N ILE A 362 6.46 -4.87 -7.80
CA ILE A 362 7.78 -5.47 -7.54
C ILE A 362 8.13 -6.40 -8.69
N LEU A 363 9.24 -6.09 -9.34
CA LEU A 363 9.85 -6.91 -10.37
C LEU A 363 11.27 -7.25 -9.93
N HIS A 364 11.81 -8.37 -10.38
CA HIS A 364 13.16 -8.77 -10.01
C HIS A 364 14.01 -8.90 -11.28
N PRO A 365 15.14 -8.17 -11.40
CA PRO A 365 16.08 -8.39 -12.51
C PRO A 365 16.57 -9.85 -12.57
N ASP A 366 16.56 -10.55 -11.43
CA ASP A 366 16.87 -11.97 -11.32
C ASP A 366 15.98 -12.86 -12.21
N TYR A 367 14.71 -12.51 -12.39
CA TYR A 367 13.73 -13.27 -13.18
C TYR A 367 13.51 -12.69 -14.58
N LEU A 368 13.63 -11.36 -14.74
CA LEU A 368 13.41 -10.66 -16.01
C LEU A 368 14.47 -10.91 -17.09
N ARG A 369 15.51 -11.69 -16.77
CA ARG A 369 16.48 -12.20 -17.75
C ARG A 369 15.89 -13.27 -18.67
N GLU A 370 14.84 -13.96 -18.23
CA GLU A 370 14.18 -14.98 -19.04
C GLU A 370 13.38 -14.32 -20.18
N PRO A 371 13.52 -14.76 -21.45
CA PRO A 371 12.89 -14.08 -22.59
C PRO A 371 11.38 -13.91 -22.48
N LEU A 372 10.68 -14.91 -21.90
CA LEU A 372 9.24 -14.85 -21.71
C LEU A 372 8.85 -13.84 -20.62
N ALA A 373 9.54 -13.84 -19.49
CA ALA A 373 9.35 -12.85 -18.42
C ALA A 373 9.63 -11.43 -18.94
N GLN A 374 10.71 -11.24 -19.69
CA GLN A 374 11.05 -9.95 -20.29
C GLN A 374 9.98 -9.47 -21.28
N LYS A 375 9.40 -10.37 -22.08
CA LYS A 375 8.30 -10.05 -23.00
C LYS A 375 7.06 -9.59 -22.22
N THR A 376 6.71 -10.28 -21.14
CA THR A 376 5.57 -9.89 -20.28
C THR A 376 5.84 -8.55 -19.60
N TYR A 377 7.07 -8.29 -19.15
CA TYR A 377 7.45 -7.02 -18.56
C TYR A 377 7.35 -5.85 -19.55
N LYS A 378 7.84 -6.02 -20.78
CA LYS A 378 7.68 -5.02 -21.86
C LYS A 378 6.20 -4.72 -22.13
N ALA A 379 5.33 -5.73 -22.11
CA ALA A 379 3.89 -5.52 -22.27
C ALA A 379 3.29 -4.69 -21.11
N LEU A 380 3.74 -4.91 -19.87
CA LEU A 380 3.34 -4.09 -18.73
C LEU A 380 3.82 -2.65 -18.89
N LEU A 381 5.10 -2.44 -19.26
CA LEU A 381 5.65 -1.10 -19.50
C LEU A 381 4.89 -0.34 -20.59
N THR A 382 4.55 -1.00 -21.70
CA THR A 382 3.69 -0.42 -22.74
C THR A 382 2.35 0.06 -22.16
N TYR A 383 1.67 -0.81 -21.40
CA TYR A 383 0.37 -0.49 -20.81
C TYR A 383 0.44 0.69 -19.83
N LEU A 384 1.47 0.75 -18.97
CA LEU A 384 1.67 1.86 -18.04
C LEU A 384 2.02 3.17 -18.76
N ALA A 385 2.84 3.12 -19.81
CA ALA A 385 3.16 4.29 -20.62
C ALA A 385 1.92 4.86 -21.33
N GLU A 386 1.00 4.00 -21.80
CA GLU A 386 -0.30 4.41 -22.35
C GLU A 386 -1.19 5.07 -21.29
N LEU A 387 -1.25 4.54 -20.07
CA LEU A 387 -2.02 5.16 -18.98
C LEU A 387 -1.45 6.54 -18.59
N SER A 388 -0.12 6.65 -18.55
CA SER A 388 0.57 7.90 -18.24
C SER A 388 0.36 8.97 -19.32
N SER A 389 0.53 8.61 -20.59
CA SER A 389 0.41 9.54 -21.73
C SER A 389 -1.02 10.06 -21.92
N ASN A 390 -2.03 9.29 -21.53
CA ASN A 390 -3.43 9.73 -21.48
C ASN A 390 -3.75 10.66 -20.30
N GLY A 391 -2.75 11.05 -19.49
CA GLY A 391 -2.91 11.96 -18.36
C GLY A 391 -3.66 11.37 -17.15
N LYS A 392 -3.91 10.05 -17.15
CA LYS A 392 -4.71 9.39 -16.10
C LYS A 392 -3.88 9.07 -14.86
N VAL A 393 -2.63 8.68 -15.04
CA VAL A 393 -1.77 8.14 -13.98
C VAL A 393 -0.49 8.96 -13.87
N TRP A 394 -0.18 9.37 -12.64
CA TRP A 394 1.13 9.93 -12.31
C TRP A 394 2.14 8.80 -12.17
N MET A 395 3.00 8.62 -13.18
CA MET A 395 4.20 7.77 -13.06
C MET A 395 5.25 8.52 -12.22
N ALA A 396 5.63 7.94 -11.08
CA ALA A 396 6.51 8.57 -10.10
C ALA A 396 7.57 7.59 -9.59
N LEU A 397 8.66 8.14 -9.07
CA LEU A 397 9.54 7.41 -8.15
C LEU A 397 8.93 7.36 -6.74
N PRO A 398 9.20 6.31 -5.94
CA PRO A 398 8.76 6.23 -4.55
C PRO A 398 9.07 7.47 -3.70
N ARG A 399 10.27 8.08 -3.82
CA ARG A 399 10.58 9.35 -3.10
C ARG A 399 9.67 10.50 -3.46
N GLU A 400 9.20 10.59 -4.71
CA GLU A 400 8.33 11.66 -5.15
C GLU A 400 6.94 11.50 -4.56
N VAL A 401 6.44 10.26 -4.47
CA VAL A 401 5.20 9.94 -3.76
C VAL A 401 5.34 10.30 -2.28
N ASN A 402 6.45 9.92 -1.64
CA ASN A 402 6.72 10.28 -0.24
C ASN A 402 6.75 11.80 0.00
N GLN A 403 7.46 12.55 -0.85
CA GLN A 403 7.51 14.00 -0.76
C GLN A 403 6.10 14.60 -0.88
N TRP A 404 5.33 14.17 -1.89
CA TRP A 404 3.98 14.68 -2.11
C TRP A 404 3.03 14.34 -0.97
N TRP A 405 3.03 13.11 -0.44
CA TRP A 405 2.16 12.72 0.68
C TRP A 405 2.45 13.51 1.95
N ARG A 406 3.73 13.80 2.23
CA ARG A 406 4.14 14.64 3.36
C ARG A 406 3.72 16.09 3.18
N GLN A 407 3.91 16.66 1.99
CA GLN A 407 3.43 18.02 1.70
C GLN A 407 1.90 18.08 1.86
N ARG A 408 1.17 17.15 1.23
CA ARG A 408 -0.28 17.05 1.30
C ARG A 408 -0.80 16.90 2.73
N SER A 409 -0.12 16.15 3.59
CA SER A 409 -0.54 15.97 4.99
C SER A 409 -0.39 17.23 5.84
N GLN A 410 0.40 18.21 5.41
CA GLN A 410 0.53 19.51 6.05
C GLN A 410 -0.39 20.59 5.44
N MET A 411 -0.93 20.35 4.23
CA MET A 411 -1.83 21.30 3.57
C MET A 411 -3.19 21.37 4.26
N LYS A 412 -3.83 22.55 4.16
CA LYS A 412 -5.17 22.80 4.67
C LYS A 412 -6.02 23.49 3.63
N LEU A 413 -7.31 23.16 3.60
CA LEU A 413 -8.32 23.94 2.89
C LEU A 413 -8.84 25.06 3.78
N VAL A 414 -8.74 26.28 3.28
CA VAL A 414 -9.23 27.49 3.96
C VAL A 414 -10.31 28.15 3.12
N ARG A 415 -11.33 28.68 3.79
CA ARG A 415 -12.41 29.40 3.13
C ARG A 415 -12.02 30.88 2.98
N ARG A 416 -12.02 31.40 1.76
CA ARG A 416 -11.80 32.83 1.47
C ARG A 416 -13.01 33.40 0.75
N GLY A 417 -13.87 34.08 1.51
CA GLY A 417 -15.17 34.52 1.02
C GLY A 417 -16.04 33.33 0.60
N ASN A 418 -16.34 33.25 -0.69
CA ASN A 418 -17.19 32.19 -1.27
C ASN A 418 -16.40 31.05 -1.92
N SER A 419 -15.07 31.11 -1.96
CA SER A 419 -14.21 30.07 -2.55
C SER A 419 -13.37 29.36 -1.49
N TRP A 420 -12.86 28.19 -1.88
CA TRP A 420 -11.85 27.45 -1.13
C TRP A 420 -10.46 27.71 -1.71
N GLU A 421 -9.46 27.80 -0.86
CA GLU A 421 -8.06 27.89 -1.25
C GLU A 421 -7.23 26.85 -0.46
N ILE A 422 -6.14 26.38 -1.08
CA ILE A 422 -5.18 25.48 -0.42
C ILE A 422 -4.03 26.31 0.13
N GLU A 423 -3.75 26.13 1.42
CA GLU A 423 -2.56 26.66 2.08
C GLU A 423 -1.61 25.53 2.49
N GLY A 424 -0.30 25.79 2.40
CA GLY A 424 0.77 24.82 2.71
C GLY A 424 1.85 24.76 1.64
N GLU A 425 2.98 24.13 1.98
CA GLU A 425 4.06 23.85 1.03
C GLU A 425 3.59 22.90 -0.07
N GLY A 426 3.97 23.15 -1.33
CA GLY A 426 3.60 22.30 -2.47
C GLY A 426 2.21 22.57 -3.06
N LYS A 427 1.48 23.58 -2.56
CA LYS A 427 0.10 23.89 -2.97
C LYS A 427 -0.09 24.13 -4.47
N ASP A 428 0.95 24.56 -5.19
CA ASP A 428 0.86 24.86 -6.63
C ASP A 428 0.56 23.60 -7.47
N ARG A 429 0.98 22.44 -6.95
CA ARG A 429 0.65 21.13 -7.53
C ARG A 429 -0.66 20.57 -6.99
N ALA A 430 -1.23 21.13 -5.93
CA ALA A 430 -2.47 20.63 -5.35
C ALA A 430 -3.70 21.08 -6.13
N ARG A 431 -4.77 20.29 -6.06
CA ARG A 431 -6.07 20.61 -6.64
C ARG A 431 -7.14 20.43 -5.59
N ILE A 432 -8.14 21.30 -5.61
CA ILE A 432 -9.36 21.14 -4.83
C ILE A 432 -10.24 20.17 -5.61
N ALA A 433 -10.82 19.21 -4.90
CA ALA A 433 -11.85 18.35 -5.43
C ALA A 433 -13.10 18.45 -4.56
N TYR A 434 -14.24 18.16 -5.16
CA TYR A 434 -15.52 18.12 -4.50
C TYR A 434 -16.07 16.70 -4.57
N ALA A 435 -16.51 16.20 -3.42
CA ALA A 435 -17.27 14.97 -3.33
C ALA A 435 -18.76 15.29 -3.35
N ASN A 436 -19.49 14.60 -4.22
CA ASN A 436 -20.93 14.76 -4.43
C ASN A 436 -21.62 13.39 -4.36
N LEU A 437 -22.94 13.39 -4.24
CA LEU A 437 -23.76 12.18 -4.37
C LEU A 437 -24.40 12.10 -5.75
N GLU A 438 -24.18 10.99 -6.44
CA GLU A 438 -24.99 10.55 -7.57
C GLU A 438 -25.80 9.32 -7.13
N GLY A 439 -27.06 9.56 -6.71
CA GLY A 439 -27.84 8.55 -5.99
C GLY A 439 -27.23 8.29 -4.61
N ASP A 440 -26.84 7.03 -4.34
CA ASP A 440 -26.15 6.63 -3.11
C ASP A 440 -24.62 6.51 -3.26
N ARG A 441 -24.08 6.84 -4.44
CA ARG A 441 -22.65 6.72 -4.74
C ARG A 441 -21.95 8.06 -4.62
N VAL A 442 -20.75 8.05 -4.05
CA VAL A 442 -19.86 9.21 -4.04
C VAL A 442 -19.19 9.33 -5.41
N VAL A 443 -19.24 10.53 -5.98
CA VAL A 443 -18.49 10.90 -7.19
C VAL A 443 -17.62 12.10 -6.87
N TYR A 444 -16.43 12.14 -7.47
CA TYR A 444 -15.47 13.22 -7.26
C TYR A 444 -15.28 14.07 -8.52
N HIS A 445 -15.28 15.39 -8.33
CA HIS A 445 -14.97 16.35 -9.38
C HIS A 445 -13.76 17.19 -8.98
N VAL A 446 -12.71 17.14 -9.77
CA VAL A 446 -11.49 17.92 -9.55
C VAL A 446 -11.63 19.28 -10.26
N GLU A 447 -11.34 20.38 -9.56
CA GLU A 447 -11.31 21.69 -10.19
C GLU A 447 -10.26 21.74 -11.30
N SER A 448 -10.70 22.19 -12.49
CA SER A 448 -9.79 22.48 -13.59
C SER A 448 -8.75 23.51 -13.15
N PRO A 449 -7.51 23.44 -13.65
CA PRO A 449 -6.52 24.49 -13.40
C PRO A 449 -7.11 25.84 -13.80
N CYS A 450 -7.04 26.82 -12.89
CA CYS A 450 -7.37 28.18 -13.24
C CYS A 450 -6.32 28.63 -14.27
N VAL A 451 -6.66 28.62 -15.56
CA VAL A 451 -5.87 29.28 -16.58
C VAL A 451 -6.00 30.77 -16.25
N ALA A 452 -5.02 31.32 -15.56
CA ALA A 452 -4.89 32.77 -15.48
C ALA A 452 -4.91 33.27 -16.92
N ALA A 453 -5.96 34.00 -17.29
CA ALA A 453 -6.03 34.66 -18.59
C ALA A 453 -4.77 35.50 -18.72
N ALA A 454 -3.86 35.07 -19.60
CA ALA A 454 -2.75 35.89 -20.02
C ALA A 454 -3.37 37.07 -20.78
N ASN A 455 -3.50 38.20 -20.11
CA ASN A 455 -3.78 39.50 -20.73
C ASN A 455 -2.48 40.10 -21.25
#